data_AF-A0A2T0GV77-F1
#
_entry.id   AF-A0A2T0GV77-F1
#
_cell.length_a   1.000
_cell.length_b   1.000
_cell.length_c   1.000
_cell.angle_alpha   90.00
_cell.angle_beta   90.00
_cell.angle_gamma   90.00
#
_symmetry.space_group_name_H-M   'P 1'
#
loop_
_entity.id
_entity.type
_entity.pdbx_description
1 polymer ?
#
loop_
_entity_poly.entity_id
_entity_poly.type
_entity_poly.pdbx_seq_one_letter_code
_entity_poly.pdbx_strand_id
1 'polypeptide(L)'
;MTDRSAEIAARLVELAALLAKEQRQEEEQEHSVPQPRSQTDRELLTVSEAAQRLGIGRTKAYSLVRSGELASVLIGRLRRVPASEVTRYTAHLAEQQKTV
;
A
#
# COMPACT_ATOMS: atom_id res chain seq x y z
N MET A 1 53.15 7.51 17.79
CA MET A 1 52.54 6.20 18.07
C MET A 1 51.04 6.40 17.98
N THR A 2 50.42 5.94 16.90
CA THR A 2 48.98 6.10 16.68
C THR A 2 48.24 5.42 17.81
N ASP A 3 47.36 6.18 18.45
CA ASP A 3 46.58 5.74 19.58
C ASP A 3 45.64 4.62 19.13
N ARG A 4 46.09 3.37 19.34
CA ARG A 4 45.37 2.16 18.91
C ARG A 4 43.96 2.10 19.50
N SER A 5 43.75 2.77 20.63
CA SER A 5 42.43 2.92 21.24
C SER A 5 41.50 3.80 20.39
N ALA A 6 42.02 4.88 19.79
CA ALA A 6 41.28 5.76 18.90
C ALA A 6 40.91 5.07 17.58
N GLU A 7 41.79 4.22 17.06
CA GLU A 7 41.53 3.46 15.83
C GLU A 7 40.44 2.40 16.04
N ILE A 8 40.45 1.70 17.18
CA ILE A 8 39.38 0.76 17.55
C ILE A 8 38.05 1.50 17.74
N ALA A 9 38.05 2.65 18.42
CA ALA A 9 36.84 3.45 18.62
C ALA A 9 36.22 3.90 17.29
N ALA A 10 37.04 4.37 16.34
CA ALA A 10 36.58 4.78 15.02
C ALA A 10 35.94 3.61 14.23
N ARG A 11 36.57 2.42 14.27
CA ARG A 11 36.04 1.21 13.62
C ARG A 11 34.75 0.71 14.25
N LEU A 12 34.61 0.84 15.59
CA LEU A 12 33.36 0.50 16.28
C LEU A 12 32.21 1.43 15.87
N VAL A 13 32.47 2.73 15.69
CA VAL A 13 31.45 3.68 15.20
C VAL A 13 31.06 3.38 13.76
N GLU A 14 32.05 3.07 12.90
CA GLU A 14 31.81 2.68 11.50
C GLU A 14 30.96 1.41 11.41
N LEU A 15 31.29 0.39 12.21
CA LEU A 15 30.53 -0.86 12.30
C LEU A 15 29.11 -0.61 12.84
N ALA A 16 28.95 0.20 13.89
CA ALA A 16 27.64 0.54 14.43
C ALA A 16 26.76 1.27 13.39
N ALA A 17 27.36 2.15 12.57
CA ALA A 17 26.64 2.84 11.51
C ALA A 17 26.23 1.90 10.35
N LEU A 18 27.00 0.85 10.07
CA LEU A 18 26.65 -0.19 9.09
C LEU A 18 25.57 -1.12 9.63
N LEU A 19 25.68 -1.60 10.86
CA LEU A 19 24.66 -2.44 11.51
C LEU A 19 23.32 -1.68 11.62
N ALA A 20 23.32 -0.38 11.92
CA ALA A 20 22.10 0.44 11.93
C ALA A 20 21.52 0.74 10.53
N LYS A 21 22.28 0.51 9.45
CA LYS A 21 21.77 0.55 8.07
C LYS A 21 21.18 -0.80 7.67
N GLU A 22 21.83 -1.90 8.06
CA GLU A 22 21.34 -3.27 7.82
C GLU A 22 20.05 -3.55 8.60
N GLN A 23 19.94 -3.11 9.86
CA GLN A 23 18.69 -3.25 10.63
C GLN A 23 17.49 -2.55 9.98
N ARG A 24 17.71 -1.44 9.28
CA ARG A 24 16.64 -0.77 8.49
C ARG A 24 16.25 -1.53 7.23
N GLN A 25 17.14 -2.38 6.71
CA GLN A 25 16.90 -3.16 5.49
C GLN A 25 16.33 -4.54 5.82
N GLU A 26 16.65 -5.11 6.98
CA GLU A 26 16.15 -6.43 7.40
C GLU A 26 14.76 -6.36 8.05
N GLU A 27 14.39 -5.26 8.72
CA GLU A 27 13.02 -5.09 9.26
C GLU A 27 11.92 -4.91 8.20
N GLU A 28 12.28 -4.54 6.96
CA GLU A 28 11.33 -4.46 5.84
C GLU A 28 11.12 -5.80 5.12
N GLN A 29 11.93 -6.82 5.40
CA GLN A 29 11.89 -8.12 4.73
C GLN A 29 12.17 -9.28 5.69
N GLU A 30 11.41 -9.42 6.78
CA GLU A 30 10.97 -10.73 7.32
C GLU A 30 10.22 -10.55 8.65
N HIS A 31 9.01 -11.12 8.72
CA HIS A 31 8.27 -11.36 9.97
C HIS A 31 7.76 -10.15 10.77
N SER A 32 6.94 -9.30 10.14
CA SER A 32 5.95 -8.55 10.91
C SER A 32 4.85 -9.52 11.41
N VAL A 33 4.72 -9.60 12.74
CA VAL A 33 3.51 -9.98 13.50
C VAL A 33 2.24 -9.71 12.68
N PRO A 34 1.17 -10.54 12.70
CA PRO A 34 -0.09 -10.17 12.05
C PRO A 34 -0.70 -8.97 12.77
N GLN A 35 -0.18 -7.78 12.47
CA GLN A 35 -0.87 -6.52 12.63
C GLN A 35 -2.17 -6.66 11.84
N PRO A 36 -3.30 -6.13 12.32
CA PRO A 36 -4.53 -6.12 11.54
C PRO A 36 -4.21 -5.40 10.23
N ARG A 37 -3.97 -6.17 9.16
CA ARG A 37 -3.48 -5.66 7.86
C ARG A 37 -4.34 -4.47 7.52
N SER A 38 -3.73 -3.27 7.55
CA SER A 38 -4.43 -2.06 7.17
C SER A 38 -5.08 -2.35 5.80
N GLN A 39 -6.36 -1.99 5.63
CA GLN A 39 -7.11 -2.42 4.44
C GLN A 39 -6.41 -2.04 3.13
N THR A 40 -5.45 -1.11 3.19
CA THR A 40 -4.55 -0.61 2.16
C THR A 40 -3.83 -1.69 1.35
N ASP A 41 -3.36 -2.78 1.95
CA ASP A 41 -2.54 -3.80 1.25
C ASP A 41 -3.32 -4.84 0.46
N ARG A 42 -4.66 -4.81 0.48
CA ARG A 42 -5.46 -5.75 -0.29
C ARG A 42 -5.51 -5.34 -1.76
N GLU A 43 -5.01 -6.19 -2.65
CA GLU A 43 -5.13 -5.99 -4.10
C GLU A 43 -6.57 -6.08 -4.60
N LEU A 44 -7.40 -6.88 -3.91
CA LEU A 44 -8.78 -7.13 -4.27
C LEU A 44 -9.73 -6.75 -3.14
N LEU A 45 -10.68 -5.90 -3.47
CA LEU A 45 -11.66 -5.33 -2.55
C LEU A 45 -13.05 -5.92 -2.82
N THR A 46 -13.90 -6.02 -1.82
CA THR A 46 -15.34 -6.09 -2.04
C THR A 46 -15.84 -4.77 -2.62
N VAL A 47 -17.05 -4.79 -3.20
CA VAL A 47 -17.72 -3.56 -3.63
C VAL A 47 -17.93 -2.59 -2.46
N SER A 48 -18.20 -3.10 -1.25
CA SER A 48 -18.36 -2.27 -0.05
C SER A 48 -17.04 -1.64 0.41
N GLU A 49 -15.92 -2.36 0.36
CA GLU A 49 -14.59 -1.82 0.66
C GLU A 49 -14.17 -0.77 -0.39
N ALA A 50 -14.46 -1.01 -1.68
CA ALA A 50 -14.24 0.00 -2.72
C ALA A 50 -15.09 1.26 -2.47
N ALA A 51 -16.34 1.10 -2.02
CA ALA A 51 -17.21 2.22 -1.65
C ALA A 51 -16.60 3.04 -0.49
N GLN A 52 -16.08 2.36 0.54
CA GLN A 52 -15.39 3.01 1.67
C GLN A 52 -14.14 3.75 1.22
N ARG A 53 -13.31 3.15 0.36
CA ARG A 53 -12.11 3.81 -0.19
C ARG A 53 -12.44 5.03 -1.05
N LEU A 54 -13.55 4.99 -1.80
CA LEU A 54 -14.02 6.12 -2.60
C LEU A 54 -14.82 7.16 -1.79
N GLY A 55 -15.15 6.88 -0.53
CA GLY A 55 -16.00 7.77 0.29
C GLY A 55 -17.45 7.87 -0.20
N ILE A 56 -17.96 6.86 -0.92
CA ILE A 56 -19.32 6.85 -1.48
C ILE A 56 -20.23 5.82 -0.79
N GLY A 57 -21.54 6.03 -0.90
CA GLY A 57 -22.52 5.05 -0.43
C GLY A 57 -22.45 3.73 -1.21
N ARG A 58 -22.69 2.61 -0.53
CA ARG A 58 -22.68 1.25 -1.13
C ARG A 58 -23.55 1.16 -2.39
N THR A 59 -24.75 1.73 -2.36
CA THR A 59 -25.66 1.74 -3.52
C THR A 59 -25.01 2.33 -4.76
N LYS A 60 -24.30 3.46 -4.62
CA LYS A 60 -23.59 4.09 -5.74
C LYS A 60 -22.45 3.21 -6.23
N ALA A 61 -21.68 2.60 -5.34
CA ALA A 61 -20.61 1.68 -5.72
C ALA A 61 -21.14 0.46 -6.50
N TYR A 62 -22.26 -0.15 -6.07
CA TYR A 62 -22.90 -1.22 -6.83
C TYR A 62 -23.41 -0.74 -8.19
N SER A 63 -23.95 0.48 -8.29
CA SER A 63 -24.35 1.05 -9.58
C SER A 63 -23.16 1.25 -10.52
N LEU A 64 -22.01 1.72 -10.03
CA LEU A 64 -20.80 1.89 -10.84
C LEU A 64 -20.23 0.56 -11.34
N VAL A 65 -20.29 -0.46 -10.48
CA VAL A 65 -19.90 -1.84 -10.85
C VAL A 65 -20.86 -2.42 -11.88
N ARG A 66 -22.17 -2.11 -11.76
CA ARG A 66 -23.20 -2.56 -12.70
C ARG A 66 -23.13 -1.82 -14.04
N SER A 67 -22.81 -0.52 -14.04
CA SER A 67 -22.62 0.27 -15.26
C SER A 67 -21.30 -0.04 -15.96
N GLY A 68 -20.33 -0.64 -15.24
CA GLY A 68 -19.01 -0.95 -15.75
C GLY A 68 -18.01 0.20 -15.63
N GLU A 69 -18.43 1.34 -15.05
CA GLU A 69 -17.53 2.46 -14.75
C GLU A 69 -16.45 2.07 -13.73
N LEU A 70 -16.78 1.18 -12.80
CA LEU A 70 -15.83 0.58 -11.87
C LEU A 70 -15.64 -0.89 -12.23
N ALA A 71 -14.50 -1.24 -12.83
CA ALA A 71 -14.27 -2.60 -13.27
C ALA A 71 -14.18 -3.56 -12.08
N SER A 72 -14.71 -4.77 -12.28
CA SER A 72 -14.72 -5.80 -11.25
C SER A 72 -14.45 -7.17 -11.86
N VAL A 73 -13.79 -8.02 -11.08
CA VAL A 73 -13.45 -9.39 -11.41
C VAL A 73 -14.30 -10.36 -10.61
N LEU A 74 -14.67 -11.48 -11.23
CA LEU A 74 -15.45 -12.54 -10.60
C LEU A 74 -14.51 -13.70 -10.23
N ILE A 75 -14.42 -14.01 -8.94
CA ILE A 75 -13.66 -15.15 -8.42
C ILE A 75 -14.67 -16.16 -7.88
N GLY A 76 -15.01 -17.13 -8.71
CA GLY A 76 -16.10 -18.07 -8.44
C GLY A 76 -17.43 -17.34 -8.29
N ARG A 77 -17.96 -17.25 -7.07
CA ARG A 77 -19.21 -16.52 -6.77
C ARG A 77 -18.97 -15.12 -6.19
N LEU A 78 -17.72 -14.76 -5.93
CA LEU A 78 -17.36 -13.51 -5.28
C LEU A 78 -16.99 -12.47 -6.31
N ARG A 79 -17.68 -11.33 -6.28
CA ARG A 79 -17.28 -10.16 -7.05
C ARG A 79 -16.25 -9.34 -6.27
N ARG A 80 -15.13 -9.04 -6.91
CA ARG A 80 -14.03 -8.24 -6.36
C ARG A 80 -13.72 -7.05 -7.27
N VAL A 81 -13.30 -5.95 -6.68
CA VAL A 81 -12.84 -4.75 -7.36
C VAL A 81 -11.33 -4.66 -7.13
N PRO A 82 -10.51 -4.62 -8.18
CA PRO A 82 -9.08 -4.37 -8.03
C PRO A 82 -8.82 -3.01 -7.37
N ALA A 83 -7.85 -2.95 -6.46
CA ALA A 83 -7.44 -1.70 -5.83
C ALA A 83 -6.94 -0.68 -6.86
N SER A 84 -6.27 -1.15 -7.92
CA SER A 84 -5.85 -0.33 -9.05
C SER A 84 -7.01 0.35 -9.78
N GLU A 85 -8.16 -0.33 -9.89
CA GLU A 85 -9.36 0.21 -10.54
C GLU A 85 -10.00 1.34 -9.72
N VAL A 86 -9.91 1.28 -8.40
CA VAL A 86 -10.34 2.38 -7.53
C VAL A 86 -9.52 3.64 -7.84
N THR A 87 -8.19 3.51 -7.89
CA THR A 87 -7.28 4.62 -8.22
C THR A 87 -7.51 5.12 -9.65
N ARG A 88 -7.68 4.21 -10.62
CA ARG A 88 -8.00 4.55 -12.01
C ARG A 88 -9.29 5.36 -12.10
N TYR A 89 -10.34 4.95 -11.38
CA TYR A 89 -11.62 5.64 -11.40
C TYR A 89 -11.49 7.07 -10.86
N THR A 90 -10.75 7.26 -9.77
CA THR A 90 -10.50 8.62 -9.24
C THR A 90 -9.73 9.50 -10.20
N ALA A 91 -8.74 8.94 -10.91
CA ALA A 91 -7.98 9.67 -11.92
C ALA A 91 -8.87 10.09 -13.09
N HIS A 92 -9.71 9.17 -13.57
CA HIS A 92 -10.66 9.44 -14.65
C HIS A 92 -11.64 10.58 -14.29
N LEU A 93 -12.17 10.57 -13.06
CA LEU A 93 -13.05 11.66 -12.59
C LEU A 93 -12.36 13.02 -12.55
N ALA A 94 -11.08 13.05 -12.14
CA ALA A 94 -10.30 14.29 -12.10
C ALA A 94 -10.05 14.86 -13.50
N GLU A 95 -9.80 14.00 -14.50
CA GLU A 95 -9.63 14.40 -15.90
C GLU A 95 -10.93 14.97 -16.50
N GLN A 96 -12.07 14.33 -16.23
CA GLN A 96 -13.38 14.78 -16.71
C GLN A 96 -13.74 16.17 -16.18
N GLN A 97 -13.45 16.45 -14.90
CA GLN A 97 -13.79 17.73 -14.28
C GLN A 97 -12.85 18.88 -14.70
N LYS A 98 -11.63 18.59 -15.11
CA LYS A 98 -10.65 19.59 -15.57
C LYS A 98 -11.00 20.20 -16.93
N THR A 99 -11.93 19.59 -17.66
CA THR A 99 -12.33 20.01 -19.01
C THR A 99 -13.50 21.01 -19.00
N VAL A 100 -13.97 21.44 -17.82
CA VAL A 100 -15.04 22.44 -17.63
C VAL A 100 -14.44 23.80 -17.31
#